data_AF-A0A932DIH7-F1
#
_entry.id   AF-A0A932DIH7-F1
#
_cell.length_a   1.000
_cell.length_b   1.000
_cell.length_c   1.000
_cell.angle_alpha   90.00
_cell.angle_beta   90.00
_cell.angle_gamma   90.00
#
_symmetry.space_group_name_H-M   'P 1'
#
loop_
_entity.id
_entity.type
_entity.pdbx_description
1 polymer ?
#
loop_
_entity_poly.entity_id
_entity_poly.type
_entity_poly.pdbx_seq_one_letter_code
_entity_poly.pdbx_strand_id
1 'polypeptide(L)'
;MAESFSAPFVRGIDANRTLKDELTAGVRSQSARRRISVTDLVNPRQAFFRWTRPEIQPSPERIQMMMSGTGFHNLFGQAISTEEFVEQFVEFEGIVGKIDIYEDVPVELKTTSTLPDAPGAARPSYIDQLGMYCTMTGRGSGRLFIYRREYFGRTPEFRAFRVEFRDIEPIKSEMVRRRDLFQQALETKDPERLPRCEWFERNCDYLQFCGCADAELGTRMIPATVFQIERDTAVETALAGRMNNTPGRSGGFRLNDLVFPRKAAYEHQQTDEEEVKDETFETRLRDIEREGFRGQLYKAVRFGIPGAFKNMPVKLRSLTGRVGTYKDVPTLLRSTRVTKFIDRDRLPEERPWYFDRLAFECALLGSDRGRLVLYYETMPDDKFMVYDVGFKDLPAVLAEADRRLTLLETGADPHLLPACPPWMSKMCNFKDRCGCGDVA
;
A
#
# COMPACT_ATOMS: atom_id res chain seq x y z
N MET A 1 6.35 -20.88 -24.96
CA MET A 1 6.24 -19.58 -24.25
C MET A 1 4.76 -19.32 -24.04
N ALA A 2 4.30 -18.98 -22.83
CA ALA A 2 2.90 -18.58 -22.65
C ALA A 2 2.65 -17.29 -23.43
N GLU A 3 1.88 -17.35 -24.52
CA GLU A 3 1.53 -16.18 -25.33
C GLU A 3 0.79 -15.16 -24.47
N SER A 4 1.20 -13.89 -24.58
CA SER A 4 0.51 -12.76 -23.96
C SER A 4 -0.90 -12.65 -24.50
N PHE A 5 -1.92 -12.74 -23.63
CA PHE A 5 -3.29 -12.49 -24.06
C PHE A 5 -3.48 -11.07 -24.59
N SER A 6 -2.87 -10.08 -23.92
CA SER A 6 -3.04 -8.67 -24.25
C SER A 6 -2.25 -8.22 -25.48
N ALA A 7 -1.20 -8.92 -25.91
CA ALA A 7 -0.35 -8.48 -27.02
C ALA A 7 -1.11 -8.18 -28.33
N PRO A 8 -2.07 -9.00 -28.79
CA PRO A 8 -2.89 -8.68 -29.97
C PRO A 8 -3.72 -7.40 -29.82
N PHE A 9 -4.03 -6.99 -28.59
CA PHE A 9 -4.81 -5.81 -28.25
C PHE A 9 -3.94 -4.56 -28.04
N VAL A 10 -2.61 -4.69 -28.00
CA VAL A 10 -1.72 -3.53 -27.95
C VAL A 10 -1.73 -2.84 -29.32
N ARG A 11 -2.19 -1.58 -29.34
CA ARG A 11 -2.17 -0.70 -30.54
C ARG A 11 -0.79 -0.08 -30.74
N GLY A 12 -0.09 0.24 -29.66
CA GLY A 12 1.22 0.86 -29.69
C GLY A 12 1.77 1.15 -28.30
N ILE A 13 3.09 1.28 -28.20
CA ILE A 13 3.81 1.58 -26.96
C ILE A 13 4.73 2.76 -27.21
N ASP A 14 4.44 3.87 -26.52
CA ASP A 14 5.21 5.10 -26.63
C ASP A 14 5.98 5.37 -25.35
N ALA A 15 7.30 5.58 -25.49
CA ALA A 15 8.11 6.03 -24.38
C ALA A 15 7.73 7.48 -24.05
N ASN A 16 7.10 7.69 -22.91
CA ASN A 16 6.67 9.01 -22.46
C ASN A 16 7.82 9.72 -21.76
N ARG A 17 8.72 10.31 -22.55
CA ARG A 17 9.88 11.04 -22.05
C ARG A 17 9.48 12.25 -21.21
N THR A 18 8.45 12.99 -21.61
CA THR A 18 7.97 14.15 -20.84
C THR A 18 7.55 13.76 -19.43
N LEU A 19 6.79 12.68 -19.29
CA LEU A 19 6.35 12.21 -17.98
C LEU A 19 7.46 11.55 -17.19
N LYS A 20 8.40 10.87 -17.85
CA LYS A 20 9.62 10.38 -17.22
C LYS A 20 10.45 11.53 -16.64
N ASP A 21 10.62 12.61 -17.40
CA ASP A 21 11.35 13.80 -16.96
C ASP A 21 10.62 14.50 -15.81
N GLU A 22 9.28 14.58 -15.87
CA GLU A 22 8.43 15.10 -14.80
C GLU A 22 8.53 14.26 -13.52
N LEU A 23 8.47 12.94 -13.62
CA LEU A 23 8.63 12.04 -12.47
C LEU A 23 10.07 12.09 -11.94
N THR A 24 11.07 12.23 -12.80
CA THR A 24 12.48 12.40 -12.41
C THR A 24 12.68 13.71 -11.66
N ALA A 25 12.09 14.81 -12.16
CA ALA A 25 12.04 16.09 -11.48
C ALA A 25 11.25 15.99 -10.18
N GLY A 26 10.17 15.21 -10.14
CA GLY A 26 9.40 14.88 -8.94
C GLY A 26 10.23 14.16 -7.88
N VAL A 27 10.97 13.12 -8.25
CA VAL A 27 11.90 12.42 -7.36
C VAL A 27 12.98 13.36 -6.82
N ARG A 28 13.59 14.17 -7.70
CA ARG A 28 14.63 15.14 -7.33
C ARG A 28 14.10 16.29 -6.46
N SER A 29 12.89 16.78 -6.73
CA SER A 29 12.27 17.89 -6.01
C SER A 29 11.54 17.46 -4.75
N GLN A 30 11.06 16.22 -4.63
CA GLN A 30 10.49 15.68 -3.39
C GLN A 30 11.56 15.45 -2.32
N SER A 31 12.83 15.29 -2.71
CA SER A 31 13.96 15.48 -1.78
C SER A 31 13.95 16.86 -1.11
N ALA A 32 13.35 17.87 -1.75
CA ALA A 32 13.27 19.26 -1.29
C ALA A 32 11.87 19.71 -0.81
N ARG A 33 10.78 19.10 -1.31
CA ARG A 33 9.39 19.39 -0.93
C ARG A 33 8.76 18.16 -0.28
N ARG A 34 8.92 18.06 1.04
CA ARG A 34 8.15 17.12 1.85
C ARG A 34 6.68 17.58 1.86
N ARG A 35 5.72 16.66 1.74
CA ARG A 35 4.29 16.95 1.86
C ARG A 35 3.81 16.64 3.27
N ILE A 36 2.91 17.46 3.80
CA ILE A 36 2.35 17.29 5.13
C ILE A 36 1.52 16.00 5.15
N SER A 37 1.92 15.04 5.98
CA SER A 37 1.24 13.76 6.13
C SER A 37 0.37 13.71 7.38
N VAL A 38 -0.57 12.77 7.42
CA VAL A 38 -1.36 12.43 8.63
C VAL A 38 -0.42 12.21 9.83
N THR A 39 0.68 11.49 9.64
CA THR A 39 1.69 11.25 10.69
C THR A 39 2.38 12.54 11.14
N ASP A 40 2.57 13.53 10.26
CA ASP A 40 3.07 14.84 10.67
C ASP A 40 2.04 15.54 11.59
N LEU A 41 0.74 15.46 11.29
CA LEU A 41 -0.32 16.13 12.06
C LEU A 41 -0.60 15.52 13.44
N VAL A 42 -0.28 14.23 13.64
CA VAL A 42 -0.38 13.58 14.96
C VAL A 42 0.61 14.22 15.94
N ASN A 43 1.85 14.48 15.50
CA ASN A 43 2.92 15.08 16.32
C ASN A 43 3.62 16.21 15.56
N PRO A 44 2.97 17.37 15.34
CA PRO A 44 3.44 18.39 14.41
C PRO A 44 4.74 19.04 14.85
N ARG A 45 4.98 19.20 16.17
CA ARG A 45 6.25 19.75 16.66
C ARG A 45 7.42 18.80 16.41
N GLN A 46 7.24 17.50 16.63
CA GLN A 46 8.26 16.48 16.28
C GLN A 46 8.48 16.42 14.78
N ALA A 47 7.40 16.51 13.99
CA ALA A 47 7.48 16.57 12.54
C ALA A 47 8.29 17.79 12.07
N PHE A 48 8.14 18.94 12.72
CA PHE A 48 8.85 20.17 12.37
C PHE A 48 10.36 19.95 12.47
N PHE A 49 10.83 19.44 13.60
CA PHE A 49 12.26 19.16 13.78
C PHE A 49 12.75 18.03 12.87
N ARG A 50 11.94 17.01 12.60
CA ARG A 50 12.29 16.00 11.58
C ARG A 50 12.53 16.63 10.20
N TRP A 51 11.80 17.70 9.87
CA TRP A 51 11.91 18.43 8.59
C TRP A 51 13.07 19.42 8.56
N THR A 52 13.30 20.14 9.65
CA THR A 52 14.33 21.18 9.73
C THR A 52 15.69 20.68 10.22
N ARG A 53 15.74 19.46 10.80
CA ARG A 53 16.94 18.82 11.37
C ARG A 53 17.15 17.39 10.85
N PRO A 54 17.28 17.15 9.53
CA PRO A 54 17.49 15.81 8.98
C PRO A 54 18.81 15.15 9.41
N GLU A 55 19.76 15.90 9.95
CA GLU A 55 21.01 15.40 10.52
C GLU A 55 20.80 14.59 11.80
N ILE A 56 19.68 14.79 12.50
CA ILE A 56 19.34 14.03 13.71
C ILE A 56 18.70 12.72 13.29
N GLN A 57 19.48 11.64 13.38
CA GLN A 57 19.02 10.29 13.07
C GLN A 57 18.60 9.56 14.35
N PRO A 58 17.57 8.70 14.31
CA PRO A 58 17.22 7.86 15.45
C PRO A 58 18.37 6.92 15.84
N SER A 59 18.42 6.46 17.10
CA SER A 59 19.43 5.50 17.53
C SER A 59 19.33 4.17 16.75
N PRO A 60 20.43 3.40 16.60
CA PRO A 60 20.42 2.10 15.92
C PRO A 60 19.36 1.14 16.46
N GLU A 61 19.16 1.08 17.78
CA GLU A 61 18.16 0.22 18.42
C GLU A 61 16.74 0.64 18.03
N ARG A 62 16.51 1.96 17.92
CA ARG A 62 15.23 2.50 17.49
C ARG A 62 14.96 2.24 16.02
N ILE A 63 15.98 2.36 15.17
CA ILE A 63 15.92 1.97 13.75
C ILE A 63 15.53 0.50 13.63
N GLN A 64 16.17 -0.39 14.38
CA GLN A 64 15.84 -1.81 14.38
C GLN A 64 14.38 -2.08 14.80
N MET A 65 13.89 -1.40 15.84
CA MET A 65 12.49 -1.52 16.27
C MET A 65 11.49 -1.05 15.19
N MET A 66 11.79 0.06 14.49
CA MET A 66 11.00 0.59 13.38
C MET A 66 11.01 -0.36 12.17
N MET A 67 12.16 -0.95 11.84
CA MET A 67 12.30 -1.93 10.76
C MET A 67 11.49 -3.19 11.03
N SER A 68 11.56 -3.73 12.24
CA SER A 68 10.73 -4.87 12.64
C SER A 68 9.23 -4.56 12.59
N GLY A 69 8.83 -3.31 12.85
CA GLY A 69 7.44 -2.87 12.71
C GLY A 69 6.99 -2.83 11.27
N THR A 70 7.81 -2.25 10.41
CA THR A 70 7.56 -2.16 8.96
C THR A 70 7.47 -3.55 8.33
N GLY A 71 8.41 -4.46 8.67
CA GLY A 71 8.37 -5.85 8.22
C GLY A 71 7.11 -6.59 8.65
N PHE A 72 6.66 -6.38 9.90
CA PHE A 72 5.40 -6.94 10.38
C PHE A 72 4.19 -6.39 9.62
N HIS A 73 4.12 -5.08 9.37
CA HIS A 73 2.99 -4.48 8.63
C HIS A 73 2.86 -5.07 7.23
N ASN A 74 3.99 -5.27 6.53
CA ASN A 74 3.99 -5.87 5.19
C ASN A 74 3.47 -7.30 5.21
N LEU A 75 4.01 -8.16 6.08
CA LEU A 75 3.61 -9.57 6.19
C LEU A 75 2.16 -9.71 6.65
N PHE A 76 1.76 -8.94 7.66
CA PHE A 76 0.41 -8.97 8.20
C PHE A 76 -0.60 -8.49 7.16
N GLY A 77 -0.35 -7.36 6.50
CA GLY A 77 -1.22 -6.83 5.45
C GLY A 77 -1.43 -7.83 4.31
N GLN A 78 -0.36 -8.50 3.86
CA GLN A 78 -0.45 -9.54 2.83
C GLN A 78 -1.18 -10.81 3.29
N ALA A 79 -1.07 -11.17 4.57
CA ALA A 79 -1.72 -12.35 5.12
C ALA A 79 -3.25 -12.16 5.23
N ILE A 80 -3.70 -10.95 5.57
CA ILE A 80 -5.12 -10.72 5.88
C ILE A 80 -5.90 -9.94 4.82
N SER A 81 -5.21 -9.40 3.81
CA SER A 81 -5.77 -8.57 2.74
C SER A 81 -5.11 -8.85 1.38
N THR A 82 -5.37 -7.99 0.39
CA THR A 82 -4.93 -8.13 -1.00
C THR A 82 -4.04 -6.93 -1.39
N GLU A 83 -3.16 -7.08 -2.38
CA GLU A 83 -2.32 -5.96 -2.86
C GLU A 83 -3.16 -4.74 -3.23
N GLU A 84 -4.38 -4.96 -3.74
CA GLU A 84 -5.32 -3.91 -4.12
C GLU A 84 -5.82 -3.05 -2.94
N PHE A 85 -5.72 -3.57 -1.71
CA PHE A 85 -6.26 -2.94 -0.50
C PHE A 85 -5.21 -2.68 0.59
N VAL A 86 -3.99 -3.20 0.45
CA VAL A 86 -2.87 -2.91 1.35
C VAL A 86 -2.20 -1.60 0.96
N GLU A 87 -1.76 -0.84 1.95
CA GLU A 87 -1.01 0.41 1.79
C GLU A 87 -1.71 1.43 0.87
N GLN A 88 -2.96 1.75 1.19
CA GLN A 88 -3.79 2.65 0.38
C GLN A 88 -3.49 4.10 0.67
N PHE A 89 -3.21 4.85 -0.39
CA PHE A 89 -2.87 6.26 -0.30
C PHE A 89 -4.10 7.13 -0.50
N VAL A 90 -4.23 8.14 0.36
CA VAL A 90 -5.33 9.09 0.37
C VAL A 90 -4.79 10.51 0.45
N GLU A 91 -5.52 11.45 -0.12
CA GLU A 91 -5.19 12.87 -0.08
C GLU A 91 -6.44 13.66 0.30
N PHE A 92 -6.28 14.64 1.19
CA PHE A 92 -7.35 15.51 1.65
C PHE A 92 -6.77 16.90 1.89
N GLU A 93 -7.20 17.89 1.09
CA GLU A 93 -6.79 19.30 1.20
C GLU A 93 -5.27 19.49 1.44
N GLY A 94 -4.44 18.86 0.60
CA GLY A 94 -2.98 18.96 0.70
C GLY A 94 -2.32 18.09 1.78
N ILE A 95 -3.10 17.38 2.61
CA ILE A 95 -2.64 16.39 3.59
C ILE A 95 -2.62 15.02 2.93
N VAL A 96 -1.52 14.27 3.09
CA VAL A 96 -1.38 12.91 2.54
C VAL A 96 -1.46 11.83 3.62
N GLY A 97 -2.08 10.70 3.32
CA GLY A 97 -2.21 9.57 4.23
C GLY A 97 -1.83 8.25 3.55
N LYS A 98 -1.35 7.30 4.36
CA LYS A 98 -1.08 5.91 3.95
C LYS A 98 -1.79 4.99 4.93
N ILE A 99 -2.96 4.51 4.54
CA ILE A 99 -3.79 3.58 5.31
C ILE A 99 -3.19 2.18 5.17
N ASP A 100 -2.96 1.46 6.28
CA ASP A 100 -2.34 0.13 6.22
C ASP A 100 -3.19 -0.86 5.40
N ILE A 101 -4.51 -0.90 5.65
CA ILE A 101 -5.46 -1.69 4.85
C ILE A 101 -6.75 -0.88 4.65
N TYR A 102 -7.31 -0.88 3.43
CA TYR A 102 -8.58 -0.22 3.14
C TYR A 102 -9.42 -0.99 2.12
N GLU A 103 -10.19 -1.95 2.63
CA GLU A 103 -11.17 -2.75 1.85
C GLU A 103 -12.55 -2.07 1.86
N ASP A 104 -13.17 -2.03 3.04
CA ASP A 104 -14.48 -1.45 3.33
C ASP A 104 -14.37 -0.16 4.17
N VAL A 105 -13.60 -0.27 5.26
CA VAL A 105 -13.28 0.79 6.22
C VAL A 105 -11.76 0.89 6.41
N PRO A 106 -11.22 2.07 6.76
CA PRO A 106 -9.81 2.21 7.07
C PRO A 106 -9.40 1.30 8.22
N VAL A 107 -8.25 0.64 8.07
CA VAL A 107 -7.63 -0.17 9.12
C VAL A 107 -6.24 0.40 9.40
N GLU A 108 -5.98 0.67 10.68
CA GLU A 108 -4.66 1.03 11.19
C GLU A 108 -4.08 -0.15 11.97
N LEU A 109 -2.85 -0.53 11.66
CA LEU A 109 -2.11 -1.57 12.34
C LEU A 109 -1.05 -0.95 13.24
N LYS A 110 -0.92 -1.47 14.47
CA LYS A 110 0.09 -1.01 15.44
C LYS A 110 0.78 -2.18 16.10
N THR A 111 2.10 -2.22 16.00
CA THR A 111 2.93 -3.12 16.81
C THR A 111 3.37 -2.44 18.10
N THR A 112 3.25 -3.13 19.23
CA THR A 112 3.58 -2.59 20.56
C THR A 112 4.22 -3.64 21.45
N SER A 113 4.92 -3.21 22.51
CA SER A 113 5.45 -4.08 23.56
C SER A 113 4.43 -4.36 24.67
N THR A 114 3.44 -3.48 24.84
CA THR A 114 2.35 -3.61 25.81
C THR A 114 1.01 -3.45 25.13
N LEU A 115 0.02 -4.25 25.54
CA LEU A 115 -1.28 -4.27 24.90
C LEU A 115 -2.32 -3.64 25.84
N PRO A 116 -2.72 -2.38 25.60
CA PRO A 116 -3.64 -1.68 26.48
C PRO A 116 -5.08 -2.15 26.27
N ASP A 117 -5.85 -2.28 27.37
CA ASP A 117 -7.29 -2.57 27.31
C ASP A 117 -8.08 -1.37 26.75
N ALA A 118 -7.62 -0.14 27.02
CA ALA A 118 -8.20 1.10 26.55
C ALA A 118 -7.21 1.88 25.66
N PRO A 119 -6.99 1.46 24.39
CA PRO A 119 -5.99 2.08 23.53
C PRO A 119 -6.27 3.56 23.26
N GLY A 120 -7.53 3.99 23.21
CA GLY A 120 -7.87 5.42 23.04
C GLY A 120 -7.44 6.31 24.22
N ALA A 121 -7.27 5.77 25.42
CA ALA A 121 -6.72 6.50 26.56
C ALA A 121 -5.19 6.39 26.60
N ALA A 122 -4.65 5.17 26.42
CA ALA A 122 -3.24 4.87 26.59
C ALA A 122 -2.36 5.34 25.41
N ARG A 123 -2.90 5.32 24.19
CA ARG A 123 -2.23 5.67 22.93
C ARG A 123 -3.16 6.50 22.03
N PRO A 124 -3.46 7.76 22.39
CA PRO A 124 -4.43 8.59 21.68
C PRO A 124 -4.10 8.78 20.20
N SER A 125 -2.80 8.86 19.85
CA SER A 125 -2.33 8.94 18.47
C SER A 125 -2.86 7.84 17.54
N TYR A 126 -3.18 6.65 18.08
CA TYR A 126 -3.69 5.55 17.26
C TYR A 126 -5.10 5.86 16.77
N ILE A 127 -5.93 6.46 17.64
CA ILE A 127 -7.28 6.91 17.30
C ILE A 127 -7.23 8.15 16.43
N ASP A 128 -6.35 9.10 16.76
CA ASP A 128 -6.16 10.33 15.98
C ASP A 128 -5.80 10.00 14.52
N GLN A 129 -4.85 9.09 14.30
CA GLN A 129 -4.46 8.65 12.96
C GLN A 129 -5.59 7.93 12.22
N LEU A 130 -6.27 6.98 12.87
CA LEU A 130 -7.38 6.25 12.26
C LEU A 130 -8.54 7.19 11.89
N GLY A 131 -8.91 8.11 12.78
CA GLY A 131 -10.02 9.03 12.54
C GLY A 131 -9.72 10.07 11.44
N MET A 132 -8.45 10.47 11.28
CA MET A 132 -8.03 11.23 10.10
C MET A 132 -8.25 10.41 8.83
N TYR A 133 -7.84 9.13 8.78
CA TYR A 133 -8.07 8.28 7.62
C TYR A 133 -9.56 8.04 7.32
N CYS A 134 -10.38 7.87 8.36
CA CYS A 134 -11.84 7.84 8.25
C CYS A 134 -12.40 9.12 7.62
N THR A 135 -11.93 10.28 8.07
CA THR A 135 -12.31 11.59 7.50
C THR A 135 -11.91 11.73 6.03
N MET A 136 -10.66 11.37 5.70
CA MET A 136 -10.15 11.42 4.31
C MET A 136 -10.90 10.49 3.35
N THR A 137 -11.49 9.41 3.87
CA THR A 137 -12.23 8.41 3.08
C THR A 137 -13.75 8.57 3.16
N GLY A 138 -14.25 9.55 3.92
CA GLY A 138 -15.69 9.76 4.14
C GLY A 138 -16.36 8.59 4.88
N ARG A 139 -15.62 7.85 5.70
CA ARG A 139 -16.14 6.73 6.50
C ARG A 139 -16.34 7.16 7.94
N GLY A 140 -17.51 6.89 8.52
CA GLY A 140 -17.81 7.14 9.94
C GLY A 140 -17.22 6.10 10.90
N SER A 141 -16.49 5.11 10.42
CA SER A 141 -15.91 4.04 11.24
C SER A 141 -14.63 3.49 10.63
N GLY A 142 -13.76 2.95 11.47
CA GLY A 142 -12.53 2.26 11.10
C GLY A 142 -12.21 1.11 12.06
N ARG A 143 -11.14 0.36 11.76
CA ARG A 143 -10.64 -0.71 12.62
C ARG A 143 -9.22 -0.39 13.10
N LEU A 144 -8.94 -0.64 14.37
CA LEU A 144 -7.60 -0.54 14.94
C LEU A 144 -7.14 -1.94 15.33
N PHE A 145 -6.03 -2.38 14.75
CA PHE A 145 -5.41 -3.66 15.04
C PHE A 145 -4.13 -3.44 15.84
N ILE A 146 -4.04 -4.07 17.01
CA ILE A 146 -2.89 -3.96 17.89
C ILE A 146 -2.26 -5.33 18.08
N TYR A 147 -1.01 -5.46 17.68
CA TYR A 147 -0.21 -6.65 17.87
C TYR A 147 0.86 -6.43 18.93
N ARG A 148 0.82 -7.23 20.00
CA ARG A 148 1.91 -7.34 20.96
C ARG A 148 2.87 -8.42 20.50
N ARG A 149 4.13 -8.01 20.31
CA ARG A 149 5.19 -8.92 19.88
C ARG A 149 5.59 -9.88 21.01
N GLU A 150 6.08 -11.04 20.60
CA GLU A 150 6.80 -11.94 21.48
C GLU A 150 8.09 -11.27 21.98
N TYR A 151 8.30 -11.26 23.29
CA TYR A 151 9.51 -10.72 23.90
C TYR A 151 9.76 -11.42 25.24
N PHE A 152 10.94 -12.01 25.41
CA PHE A 152 11.36 -12.73 26.63
C PHE A 152 10.32 -13.73 27.16
N GLY A 153 9.83 -14.65 26.32
CA GLY A 153 8.91 -15.72 26.73
C GLY A 153 7.46 -15.29 26.93
N ARG A 154 7.09 -14.05 26.58
CA ARG A 154 5.69 -13.61 26.55
C ARG A 154 5.03 -14.04 25.24
N THR A 155 3.88 -14.70 25.35
CA THR A 155 3.07 -15.09 24.20
C THR A 155 2.63 -13.85 23.40
N PRO A 156 2.81 -13.86 22.06
CA PRO A 156 2.28 -12.80 21.21
C PRO A 156 0.76 -12.71 21.36
N GLU A 157 0.21 -11.50 21.28
CA GLU A 157 -1.22 -11.28 21.46
C GLU A 157 -1.71 -10.27 20.43
N PHE A 158 -2.85 -10.57 19.81
CA PHE A 158 -3.50 -9.70 18.83
C PHE A 158 -4.84 -9.24 19.38
N ARG A 159 -5.14 -7.95 19.23
CA ARG A 159 -6.47 -7.40 19.51
C ARG A 159 -6.97 -6.53 18.37
N ALA A 160 -8.26 -6.64 18.11
CA ALA A 160 -8.97 -5.82 17.13
C ALA A 160 -9.99 -4.95 17.85
N PHE A 161 -10.10 -3.71 17.39
CA PHE A 161 -11.06 -2.74 17.89
C PHE A 161 -11.82 -2.14 16.72
N ARG A 162 -13.14 -2.01 16.88
CA ARG A 162 -13.98 -1.17 16.04
C ARG A 162 -14.01 0.22 16.65
N VAL A 163 -13.79 1.23 15.81
CA VAL A 163 -13.86 2.64 16.22
C VAL A 163 -14.89 3.36 15.38
N GLU A 164 -15.88 3.95 16.02
CA GLU A 164 -16.91 4.76 15.38
C GLU A 164 -16.68 6.23 15.68
N PHE A 165 -16.73 7.06 14.64
CA PHE A 165 -16.58 8.51 14.71
C PHE A 165 -17.95 9.13 14.40
N ARG A 166 -18.59 9.68 15.42
CA ARG A 166 -19.98 10.16 15.34
C ARG A 166 -20.14 11.38 14.42
N ASP A 167 -19.10 12.20 14.35
CA ASP A 167 -19.03 13.37 13.49
C ASP A 167 -17.58 13.58 13.02
N ILE A 168 -17.39 13.57 11.70
CA ILE A 168 -16.07 13.72 11.07
C ILE A 168 -15.73 15.19 10.74
N GLU A 169 -16.69 16.11 10.76
CA GLU A 169 -16.45 17.52 10.42
C GLU A 169 -15.54 18.26 11.44
N PRO A 170 -15.63 18.00 12.76
CA PRO A 170 -14.66 18.53 13.72
C PRO A 170 -13.24 18.01 13.46
N ILE A 171 -13.11 16.73 13.08
CA ILE A 171 -11.83 16.11 12.76
C ILE A 171 -11.22 16.77 11.52
N LYS A 172 -12.05 16.97 10.48
CA LYS A 172 -11.68 17.69 9.26
C LYS A 172 -11.19 19.11 9.54
N SER A 173 -11.95 19.87 10.33
CA SER A 173 -11.59 21.25 10.70
C SER A 173 -10.24 21.30 11.44
N GLU A 174 -10.02 20.36 12.36
CA GLU A 174 -8.76 20.26 13.11
C GLU A 174 -7.59 19.81 12.22
N MET A 175 -7.80 18.89 11.28
CA MET A 175 -6.80 18.50 10.27
C MET A 175 -6.29 19.70 9.49
N VAL A 176 -7.22 20.52 8.98
CA VAL A 176 -6.94 21.75 8.24
C VAL A 176 -6.19 22.75 9.11
N ARG A 177 -6.68 23.00 10.34
CA ARG A 177 -6.03 23.91 11.28
C ARG A 177 -4.59 23.50 11.61
N ARG A 178 -4.34 22.21 11.87
CA ARG A 178 -2.98 21.71 12.15
C ARG A 178 -2.07 21.75 10.93
N ARG A 179 -2.59 21.47 9.74
CA ARG A 179 -1.85 21.64 8.48
C ARG A 179 -1.37 23.07 8.35
N ASP A 180 -2.26 24.04 8.54
CA ASP A 180 -1.94 25.47 8.37
C ASP A 180 -0.95 25.95 9.44
N LEU A 181 -1.11 25.53 10.69
CA LEU A 181 -0.12 25.82 11.75
C LEU A 181 1.24 25.21 11.45
N PHE A 182 1.27 23.96 10.98
CA PHE A 182 2.51 23.26 10.64
C PHE A 182 3.21 23.91 9.44
N GLN A 183 2.45 24.27 8.40
CA GLN A 183 2.94 24.98 7.25
C GLN A 183 3.51 26.35 7.64
N GLN A 184 2.78 27.12 8.46
CA GLN A 184 3.25 28.41 8.96
C GLN A 184 4.55 28.26 9.75
N ALA A 185 4.64 27.26 10.65
CA ALA A 185 5.85 27.00 11.42
C ALA A 185 7.05 26.71 10.52
N LEU A 186 6.88 25.93 9.45
CA LEU A 186 7.94 25.67 8.47
C LEU A 186 8.39 26.93 7.72
N GLU A 187 7.45 27.81 7.37
CA GLU A 187 7.73 29.07 6.65
C GLU A 187 8.45 30.09 7.53
N THR A 188 8.01 30.26 8.78
CA THR A 188 8.63 31.18 9.75
C THR A 188 9.84 30.60 10.46
N LYS A 189 10.06 29.28 10.33
CA LYS A 189 11.03 28.49 11.10
C LYS A 189 10.81 28.56 12.61
N ASP A 190 9.56 28.73 13.03
CA ASP A 190 9.17 28.90 14.43
C ASP A 190 8.16 27.83 14.87
N PRO A 191 8.53 26.91 15.79
CA PRO A 191 7.65 25.87 16.29
C PRO A 191 6.80 26.26 17.52
N GLU A 192 6.85 27.50 18.01
CA GLU A 192 6.23 27.90 19.30
C GLU A 192 4.73 27.59 19.35
N ARG A 193 4.02 27.84 18.24
CA ARG A 193 2.57 27.60 18.14
C ARG A 193 2.20 26.13 17.93
N LEU A 194 3.18 25.23 17.80
CA LEU A 194 2.94 23.80 17.63
C LEU A 194 2.76 23.11 18.99
N PRO A 195 1.73 22.26 19.13
CA PRO A 195 1.41 21.60 20.39
C PRO A 195 2.51 20.66 20.86
N ARG A 196 2.53 20.41 22.18
CA ARG A 196 3.38 19.38 22.80
C ARG A 196 3.13 18.00 22.17
N CYS A 197 4.21 17.25 21.91
CA CYS A 197 4.14 15.90 21.35
C CYS A 197 3.72 14.87 22.40
N GLU A 198 3.01 13.81 21.99
CA GLU A 198 2.69 12.66 22.85
C GLU A 198 3.96 11.94 23.33
N TRP A 199 5.03 12.01 22.53
CA TRP A 199 6.33 11.40 22.79
C TRP A 199 7.27 12.24 23.65
N PHE A 200 6.82 13.39 24.16
CA PHE A 200 7.62 14.18 25.10
C PHE A 200 8.04 13.32 26.30
N GLU A 201 9.33 13.36 26.64
CA GLU A 201 9.98 12.52 27.68
C GLU A 201 9.94 10.99 27.45
N ARG A 202 9.46 10.53 26.29
CA ARG A 202 9.37 9.10 25.92
C ARG A 202 10.34 8.77 24.78
N ASN A 203 11.64 8.95 25.01
CA ASN A 203 12.71 8.71 24.03
C ASN A 203 12.58 9.55 22.73
N CYS A 204 12.27 10.83 22.85
CA CYS A 204 12.21 11.76 21.72
C CYS A 204 13.62 12.17 21.27
N ASP A 205 13.96 11.94 19.99
CA ASP A 205 15.28 12.30 19.41
C ASP A 205 15.57 13.81 19.45
N TYR A 206 14.52 14.62 19.59
CA TYR A 206 14.60 16.08 19.55
C TYR A 206 14.49 16.71 20.94
N LEU A 207 14.54 15.94 22.02
CA LEU A 207 14.29 16.44 23.38
C LEU A 207 15.15 17.67 23.72
N GLN A 208 16.42 17.67 23.30
CA GLN A 208 17.39 18.75 23.55
C GLN A 208 17.16 20.01 22.69
N PHE A 209 16.36 19.92 21.63
CA PHE A 209 16.17 21.00 20.65
C PHE A 209 14.72 21.48 20.57
N CYS A 210 13.76 20.66 21.02
CA CYS A 210 12.34 20.85 20.76
C CYS A 210 11.73 22.05 21.50
N GLY A 211 12.20 22.33 22.72
CA GLY A 211 11.47 23.20 23.67
C GLY A 211 10.08 22.66 24.02
N CYS A 212 9.86 21.35 23.88
CA CYS A 212 8.55 20.71 24.10
C CYS A 212 8.04 20.88 25.55
N ALA A 213 8.93 21.12 26.51
CA ALA A 213 8.60 21.33 27.92
C ALA A 213 7.75 22.60 28.15
N ASP A 214 8.00 23.62 27.34
CA ASP A 214 7.34 24.94 27.42
C ASP A 214 6.16 25.06 26.45
N ALA A 215 5.94 24.03 25.62
CA ALA A 215 4.82 23.96 24.69
C ALA A 215 3.50 23.80 25.45
N GLU A 216 2.45 24.51 25.01
CA GLU A 216 1.10 24.24 25.47
C GLU A 216 0.75 22.76 25.28
N LEU A 217 0.05 22.18 26.27
CA LEU A 217 -0.51 20.84 26.12
C LEU A 217 -1.45 20.87 24.91
N GLY A 218 -1.08 20.14 23.86
CA GLY A 218 -1.93 20.04 22.70
C GLY A 218 -3.29 19.44 23.08
N THR A 219 -4.36 20.06 22.59
CA THR A 219 -5.64 19.35 22.49
C THR A 219 -5.43 18.10 21.63
N ARG A 220 -6.11 17.00 21.95
CA ARG A 220 -6.09 15.80 21.09
C ARG A 220 -6.62 16.16 19.70
N MET A 221 -6.15 15.47 18.66
CA MET A 221 -6.72 15.64 17.32
C MET A 221 -8.21 15.28 17.35
N ILE A 222 -8.53 14.20 18.07
CA ILE A 222 -9.89 13.71 18.24
C ILE A 222 -10.21 13.65 19.73
N PRO A 223 -11.13 14.50 20.23
CA PRO A 223 -11.61 14.44 21.60
C PRO A 223 -12.23 13.07 21.92
N ALA A 224 -12.10 12.60 23.16
CA ALA A 224 -12.65 11.32 23.60
C ALA A 224 -14.19 11.24 23.48
N THR A 225 -14.87 12.38 23.35
CA THR A 225 -16.33 12.47 23.17
C THR A 225 -16.78 12.24 21.72
N VAL A 226 -15.86 12.31 20.74
CA VAL A 226 -16.16 12.24 19.30
C VAL A 226 -16.13 10.80 18.77
N PHE A 227 -15.53 9.87 19.52
CA PHE A 227 -15.43 8.47 19.11
C PHE A 227 -15.96 7.49 20.16
N GLN A 228 -16.38 6.33 19.69
CA GLN A 228 -16.62 5.14 20.50
C GLN A 228 -15.66 4.05 20.04
N ILE A 229 -15.10 3.31 20.99
CA ILE A 229 -14.19 2.20 20.72
C ILE A 229 -14.64 0.97 21.47
N GLU A 230 -14.77 -0.13 20.75
CA GLU A 230 -15.19 -1.41 21.29
C GLU A 230 -14.26 -2.51 20.77
N ARG A 231 -13.99 -3.50 21.62
CA ARG A 231 -13.21 -4.67 21.22
C ARG A 231 -14.04 -5.52 20.28
N ASP A 232 -13.44 -5.92 19.16
CA ASP A 232 -14.10 -6.73 18.13
C ASP A 232 -13.56 -8.16 18.18
N THR A 233 -14.10 -8.95 19.12
CA THR A 233 -13.70 -10.35 19.32
C THR A 233 -14.07 -11.25 18.15
N ALA A 234 -15.08 -10.87 17.36
CA ALA A 234 -15.45 -11.60 16.16
C ALA A 234 -14.37 -11.45 15.08
N VAL A 235 -13.86 -10.23 14.86
CA VAL A 235 -12.72 -9.99 13.96
C VAL A 235 -11.45 -10.63 14.50
N GLU A 236 -11.18 -10.59 15.81
CA GLU A 236 -10.04 -11.31 16.41
C GLU A 236 -10.09 -12.81 16.10
N THR A 237 -11.26 -13.43 16.31
CA THR A 237 -11.46 -14.87 16.07
C THR A 237 -11.35 -15.20 14.58
N ALA A 238 -11.95 -14.38 13.71
CA ALA A 238 -11.87 -14.56 12.27
C ALA A 238 -10.44 -14.41 11.74
N LEU A 239 -9.68 -13.42 12.23
CA LEU A 239 -8.28 -13.21 11.85
C LEU A 239 -7.36 -14.29 12.42
N ALA A 240 -7.59 -14.75 13.66
CA ALA A 240 -6.87 -15.89 14.22
C ALA A 240 -7.12 -17.16 13.39
N GLY A 241 -8.36 -17.39 12.93
CA GLY A 241 -8.69 -18.44 11.97
C GLY A 241 -7.96 -18.28 10.64
N ARG A 242 -7.87 -17.06 10.08
CA ARG A 242 -7.13 -16.76 8.84
C ARG A 242 -5.61 -16.83 8.98
N MET A 243 -5.07 -16.69 10.18
CA MET A 243 -3.63 -16.80 10.45
C MET A 243 -3.21 -18.24 10.78
N ASN A 244 -4.11 -19.04 11.37
CA ASN A 244 -3.89 -20.46 11.66
C ASN A 244 -4.21 -21.38 10.47
N ASN A 245 -5.06 -20.94 9.55
CA ASN A 245 -5.31 -21.60 8.27
C ASN A 245 -4.60 -20.83 7.15
N THR A 246 -4.14 -21.53 6.11
CA THR A 246 -3.67 -20.92 4.86
C THR A 246 -4.70 -19.88 4.40
N PRO A 247 -4.32 -18.64 4.00
CA PRO A 247 -5.18 -17.47 3.95
C PRO A 247 -6.61 -17.77 3.50
N GLY A 248 -7.51 -17.86 4.48
CA GLY A 248 -8.93 -18.08 4.28
C GLY A 248 -9.48 -16.95 3.42
N ARG A 249 -9.77 -17.29 2.17
CA ARG A 249 -10.01 -16.33 1.12
C ARG A 249 -11.20 -15.42 1.41
N SER A 250 -11.00 -14.14 1.14
CA SER A 250 -12.11 -13.24 0.78
C SER A 250 -12.95 -13.97 -0.27
N GLY A 251 -14.26 -14.13 -0.05
CA GLY A 251 -15.13 -14.94 -0.92
C GLY A 251 -15.27 -14.45 -2.38
N GLY A 252 -14.50 -13.45 -2.82
CA GLY A 252 -14.45 -12.95 -4.18
C GLY A 252 -13.04 -12.97 -4.77
N PHE A 253 -12.98 -12.95 -6.10
CA PHE A 253 -11.73 -12.93 -6.87
C PHE A 253 -11.11 -11.52 -6.91
N ARG A 254 -9.80 -11.47 -7.13
CA ARG A 254 -8.95 -10.27 -7.20
C ARG A 254 -8.59 -9.96 -8.66
N LEU A 255 -8.15 -8.73 -8.93
CA LEU A 255 -7.68 -8.35 -10.26
C LEU A 255 -6.46 -9.18 -10.69
N ASN A 256 -5.60 -9.59 -9.75
CA ASN A 256 -4.45 -10.43 -10.05
C ASN A 256 -4.84 -11.88 -10.40
N ASP A 257 -6.01 -12.34 -9.94
CA ASP A 257 -6.54 -13.66 -10.27
C ASP A 257 -6.93 -13.73 -11.75
N LEU A 258 -7.30 -12.61 -12.37
CA LEU A 258 -7.51 -12.57 -13.83
C LEU A 258 -6.20 -12.70 -14.63
N VAL A 259 -5.07 -12.28 -14.05
CA VAL A 259 -3.75 -12.35 -14.69
C VAL A 259 -3.16 -13.76 -14.58
N PHE A 260 -3.33 -14.42 -13.42
CA PHE A 260 -2.85 -15.77 -13.16
C PHE A 260 -4.00 -16.73 -12.80
N PRO A 261 -4.99 -16.91 -13.69
CA PRO A 261 -6.26 -17.53 -13.33
C PRO A 261 -6.13 -19.01 -12.99
N ARG A 262 -5.25 -19.76 -13.66
CA ARG A 262 -5.04 -21.17 -13.32
C ARG A 262 -4.46 -21.34 -11.92
N LYS A 263 -3.51 -20.49 -11.51
CA LYS A 263 -2.99 -20.48 -10.13
C LYS A 263 -4.11 -20.16 -9.14
N ALA A 264 -4.90 -19.12 -9.43
CA ALA A 264 -6.05 -18.77 -8.60
C ALA A 264 -7.05 -19.94 -8.48
N ALA A 265 -7.30 -20.70 -9.57
CA ALA A 265 -8.19 -21.87 -9.54
C ALA A 265 -7.62 -23.08 -8.77
N TYR A 266 -6.31 -23.28 -8.73
CA TYR A 266 -5.72 -24.34 -7.89
C TYR A 266 -5.66 -23.94 -6.43
N GLU A 267 -5.28 -22.68 -6.15
CA GLU A 267 -5.48 -22.10 -4.83
C GLU A 267 -6.96 -22.34 -4.49
N HIS A 268 -7.88 -22.07 -5.44
CA HIS A 268 -9.34 -22.36 -5.50
C HIS A 268 -9.84 -23.59 -4.74
N GLN A 269 -9.10 -24.67 -5.02
CA GLN A 269 -9.47 -26.07 -4.87
C GLN A 269 -8.67 -26.77 -3.76
N GLN A 270 -7.60 -26.16 -3.24
CA GLN A 270 -6.85 -26.72 -2.11
C GLN A 270 -7.59 -26.48 -0.79
N THR A 271 -7.92 -27.57 -0.10
CA THR A 271 -8.00 -27.65 1.36
C THR A 271 -6.60 -27.69 1.97
N ASP A 272 -6.48 -27.09 3.16
CA ASP A 272 -5.26 -26.88 3.96
C ASP A 272 -4.20 -27.97 3.80
N GLU A 273 -3.01 -27.58 3.33
CA GLU A 273 -1.68 -28.11 3.68
C GLU A 273 -0.66 -27.66 2.62
N GLU A 274 0.10 -26.58 2.92
CA GLU A 274 1.54 -26.49 2.65
C GLU A 274 2.10 -25.14 3.13
N GLU A 275 3.07 -25.21 4.05
CA GLU A 275 3.84 -24.08 4.57
C GLU A 275 4.73 -23.45 3.49
N VAL A 276 4.66 -22.12 3.36
CA VAL A 276 5.55 -21.32 2.52
C VAL A 276 6.88 -21.14 3.23
N LYS A 277 7.99 -21.51 2.56
CA LYS A 277 9.36 -21.32 3.07
C LYS A 277 9.72 -19.84 3.12
N ASP A 278 10.14 -19.40 4.31
CA ASP A 278 10.59 -18.05 4.63
C ASP A 278 11.80 -17.61 3.80
N GLU A 279 11.73 -16.41 3.22
CA GLU A 279 12.87 -15.70 2.64
C GLU A 279 13.85 -15.26 3.74
N THR A 280 15.15 -15.41 3.49
CA THR A 280 16.19 -15.10 4.48
C THR A 280 16.24 -13.62 4.85
N PHE A 281 16.51 -13.33 6.13
CA PHE A 281 16.62 -11.99 6.73
C PHE A 281 17.60 -11.05 5.98
N GLU A 282 18.68 -11.59 5.42
CA GLU A 282 19.66 -10.83 4.63
C GLU A 282 19.13 -10.42 3.24
N THR A 283 18.22 -11.20 2.66
CA THR A 283 17.54 -10.86 1.39
C THR A 283 16.57 -9.69 1.62
N ARG A 284 15.86 -9.70 2.76
CA ARG A 284 14.96 -8.61 3.20
C ARG A 284 15.71 -7.30 3.45
N LEU A 285 16.93 -7.34 4.01
CA LEU A 285 17.79 -6.16 4.22
C LEU A 285 18.24 -5.50 2.90
N ARG A 286 18.56 -6.30 1.88
CA ARG A 286 18.94 -5.78 0.54
C ARG A 286 17.76 -5.18 -0.23
N ASP A 287 16.55 -5.70 -0.02
CA ASP A 287 15.34 -5.12 -0.60
C ASP A 287 14.97 -3.78 0.05
N ILE A 288 15.24 -3.59 1.36
CA ILE A 288 15.05 -2.32 2.08
C ILE A 288 16.04 -1.22 1.62
N GLU A 289 17.30 -1.53 1.32
CA GLU A 289 18.22 -0.53 0.74
C GLU A 289 17.82 -0.11 -0.68
N ARG A 290 17.25 -1.04 -1.47
CA ARG A 290 16.73 -0.78 -2.82
C ARG A 290 15.41 0.01 -2.82
N GLU A 291 14.73 0.08 -1.68
CA GLU A 291 13.49 0.86 -1.50
C GLU A 291 13.69 2.37 -1.52
N GLY A 292 14.92 2.89 -1.40
CA GLY A 292 15.16 4.33 -1.45
C GLY A 292 14.62 4.96 -2.74
N PHE A 293 15.11 4.51 -3.89
CA PHE A 293 14.67 5.05 -5.18
C PHE A 293 13.29 4.53 -5.59
N ARG A 294 13.00 3.23 -5.39
CA ARG A 294 11.68 2.66 -5.70
C ARG A 294 10.57 3.36 -4.92
N GLY A 295 10.79 3.58 -3.63
CA GLY A 295 9.89 4.30 -2.74
C GLY A 295 9.78 5.78 -3.09
N GLN A 296 10.87 6.44 -3.49
CA GLN A 296 10.81 7.82 -4.00
C GLN A 296 10.06 7.92 -5.33
N LEU A 297 10.27 6.99 -6.27
CA LEU A 297 9.54 6.93 -7.54
C LEU A 297 8.05 6.67 -7.31
N TYR A 298 7.73 5.74 -6.42
CA TYR A 298 6.37 5.49 -5.97
C TYR A 298 5.73 6.76 -5.39
N LYS A 299 6.47 7.48 -4.52
CA LYS A 299 6.03 8.77 -3.97
C LYS A 299 5.90 9.85 -5.05
N ALA A 300 6.76 9.88 -6.06
CA ALA A 300 6.68 10.84 -7.15
C ALA A 300 5.43 10.61 -8.02
N VAL A 301 5.12 9.35 -8.34
CA VAL A 301 3.87 9.02 -9.06
C VAL A 301 2.65 9.36 -8.23
N ARG A 302 2.62 8.97 -6.95
CA ARG A 302 1.40 9.17 -6.14
C ARG A 302 1.23 10.60 -5.63
N PHE A 303 2.32 11.33 -5.46
CA PHE A 303 2.30 12.60 -4.73
C PHE A 303 3.05 13.74 -5.41
N GLY A 304 3.74 13.50 -6.53
CA GLY A 304 4.54 14.52 -7.19
C GLY A 304 3.68 15.71 -7.62
N ILE A 305 2.44 15.43 -8.04
CA ILE A 305 1.48 16.44 -8.47
C ILE A 305 0.16 16.23 -7.72
N PRO A 306 -0.31 17.22 -6.94
CA PRO A 306 -1.59 17.15 -6.24
C PRO A 306 -2.75 16.78 -7.17
N GLY A 307 -3.59 15.85 -6.75
CA GLY A 307 -4.76 15.40 -7.51
C GLY A 307 -4.46 14.60 -8.80
N ALA A 308 -3.18 14.44 -9.19
CA ALA A 308 -2.83 13.66 -10.37
C ALA A 308 -3.06 12.17 -10.14
N PHE A 309 -2.81 11.65 -8.94
CA PHE A 309 -3.06 10.24 -8.63
C PHE A 309 -4.44 10.03 -8.01
N LYS A 310 -5.20 9.04 -8.51
CA LYS A 310 -6.51 8.65 -7.94
C LYS A 310 -6.65 7.13 -7.92
N ASN A 311 -7.21 6.58 -6.86
CA ASN A 311 -7.58 5.16 -6.78
C ASN A 311 -9.07 4.98 -7.08
N MET A 312 -9.39 4.43 -8.24
CA MET A 312 -10.76 4.24 -8.72
C MET A 312 -11.28 2.85 -8.32
N PRO A 313 -12.45 2.74 -7.67
CA PRO A 313 -13.06 1.44 -7.41
C PRO A 313 -13.51 0.79 -8.73
N VAL A 314 -13.31 -0.52 -8.86
CA VAL A 314 -13.78 -1.31 -10.00
C VAL A 314 -14.53 -2.54 -9.51
N LYS A 315 -15.52 -2.97 -10.30
CA LYS A 315 -16.30 -4.17 -10.03
C LYS A 315 -16.60 -4.91 -11.33
N LEU A 316 -16.40 -6.23 -11.31
CA LEU A 316 -16.84 -7.15 -12.34
C LEU A 316 -17.45 -8.37 -11.63
N ARG A 317 -18.77 -8.47 -11.59
CA ARG A 317 -19.50 -9.52 -10.84
C ARG A 317 -18.99 -9.70 -9.41
N SER A 318 -18.39 -10.85 -9.05
CA SER A 318 -17.85 -11.10 -7.70
C SER A 318 -16.48 -10.45 -7.46
N LEU A 319 -15.78 -10.03 -8.53
CA LEU A 319 -14.50 -9.35 -8.43
C LEU A 319 -14.72 -7.89 -8.03
N THR A 320 -14.07 -7.50 -6.95
CA THR A 320 -14.00 -6.11 -6.48
C THR A 320 -12.53 -5.73 -6.31
N GLY A 321 -12.17 -4.52 -6.73
CA GLY A 321 -10.79 -4.07 -6.66
C GLY A 321 -10.65 -2.56 -6.80
N ARG A 322 -9.41 -2.09 -6.83
CA ARG A 322 -9.08 -0.69 -7.09
C ARG A 322 -8.02 -0.59 -8.19
N VAL A 323 -8.18 0.41 -9.05
CA VAL A 323 -7.23 0.74 -10.11
C VAL A 323 -6.61 2.10 -9.83
N GLY A 324 -5.28 2.14 -9.76
CA GLY A 324 -4.54 3.38 -9.63
C GLY A 324 -4.49 4.11 -10.97
N THR A 325 -4.84 5.38 -10.99
CA THR A 325 -4.74 6.26 -12.16
C THR A 325 -3.76 7.38 -11.86
N TYR A 326 -2.99 7.81 -12.87
CA TYR A 326 -2.14 9.00 -12.80
C TYR A 326 -2.43 9.92 -13.99
N LYS A 327 -2.87 11.15 -13.69
CA LYS A 327 -3.48 12.10 -14.62
C LYS A 327 -4.62 11.43 -15.40
N ASP A 328 -5.50 10.77 -14.66
CA ASP A 328 -6.70 10.05 -15.16
C ASP A 328 -6.40 8.88 -16.12
N VAL A 329 -5.14 8.43 -16.22
CA VAL A 329 -4.74 7.24 -17.00
C VAL A 329 -4.42 6.08 -16.06
N PRO A 330 -5.02 4.88 -16.22
CA PRO A 330 -4.65 3.67 -15.48
C PRO A 330 -3.13 3.47 -15.50
N THR A 331 -2.50 3.40 -14.33
CA THR A 331 -1.03 3.44 -14.20
C THR A 331 -0.54 2.32 -13.29
N LEU A 332 0.25 1.41 -13.86
CA LEU A 332 0.97 0.36 -13.13
C LEU A 332 2.42 0.75 -12.90
N LEU A 333 2.86 0.68 -11.64
CA LEU A 333 4.27 0.72 -11.29
C LEU A 333 4.77 -0.71 -11.04
N ARG A 334 5.82 -1.12 -11.75
CA ARG A 334 6.43 -2.44 -11.65
C ARG A 334 7.94 -2.32 -11.59
N SER A 335 8.60 -3.34 -11.05
CA SER A 335 10.05 -3.44 -11.04
C SER A 335 10.55 -4.70 -11.71
N THR A 336 11.79 -4.65 -12.21
CA THR A 336 12.46 -5.77 -12.82
C THR A 336 13.94 -5.76 -12.46
N ARG A 337 14.53 -6.96 -12.33
CA ARG A 337 15.94 -7.16 -11.98
C ARG A 337 16.84 -7.37 -13.20
N VAL A 338 16.32 -7.19 -14.42
CA VAL A 338 17.13 -7.32 -15.64
C VAL A 338 18.17 -6.20 -15.73
N THR A 339 19.34 -6.55 -16.25
CA THR A 339 20.52 -5.68 -16.31
C THR A 339 20.57 -4.77 -17.54
N LYS A 340 19.56 -4.85 -18.41
CA LYS A 340 19.43 -4.03 -19.62
C LYS A 340 17.98 -3.60 -19.82
N PHE A 341 17.79 -2.48 -20.50
CA PHE A 341 16.47 -2.07 -20.96
C PHE A 341 15.88 -3.14 -21.88
N ILE A 342 14.60 -3.39 -21.69
CA ILE A 342 13.81 -4.24 -22.58
C ILE A 342 13.31 -3.32 -23.68
N ASP A 343 13.49 -3.74 -24.93
CA ASP A 343 12.95 -3.00 -26.08
C ASP A 343 11.44 -2.86 -25.92
N ARG A 344 10.91 -1.66 -26.16
CA ARG A 344 9.50 -1.32 -25.90
C ARG A 344 8.56 -2.26 -26.66
N ASP A 345 8.91 -2.63 -27.88
CA ASP A 345 8.08 -3.48 -28.74
C ASP A 345 8.10 -4.94 -28.28
N ARG A 346 9.11 -5.32 -27.49
CA ARG A 346 9.27 -6.65 -26.90
C ARG A 346 8.70 -6.74 -25.48
N LEU A 347 8.30 -5.62 -24.88
CA LEU A 347 7.76 -5.59 -23.51
C LEU A 347 6.51 -6.48 -23.33
N PRO A 348 5.51 -6.49 -24.23
CA PRO A 348 4.35 -7.39 -24.11
C PRO A 348 4.74 -8.86 -24.13
N GLU A 349 5.81 -9.23 -24.85
CA GLU A 349 6.28 -10.61 -24.96
C GLU A 349 7.18 -11.02 -23.79
N GLU A 350 8.07 -10.12 -23.33
CA GLU A 350 8.99 -10.40 -22.23
C GLU A 350 8.34 -10.28 -20.85
N ARG A 351 7.30 -9.44 -20.72
CA ARG A 351 6.58 -9.16 -19.48
C ARG A 351 5.05 -9.18 -19.68
N PRO A 352 4.48 -10.26 -20.24
CA PRO A 352 3.07 -10.33 -20.63
C PRO A 352 2.10 -10.03 -19.49
N TRP A 353 2.42 -10.47 -18.28
CA TRP A 353 1.57 -10.26 -17.11
C TRP A 353 1.42 -8.79 -16.69
N TYR A 354 2.38 -7.91 -17.04
CA TYR A 354 2.20 -6.47 -16.82
C TYR A 354 1.18 -5.87 -17.79
N PHE A 355 1.19 -6.34 -19.03
CA PHE A 355 0.28 -5.87 -20.08
C PHE A 355 -1.11 -6.47 -19.93
N ASP A 356 -1.22 -7.74 -19.54
CA ASP A 356 -2.50 -8.37 -19.23
C ASP A 356 -3.18 -7.66 -18.05
N ARG A 357 -2.42 -7.37 -16.98
CA ARG A 357 -2.93 -6.57 -15.86
C ARG A 357 -3.39 -5.19 -16.32
N LEU A 358 -2.56 -4.49 -17.09
CA LEU A 358 -2.87 -3.13 -17.54
C LEU A 358 -4.09 -3.11 -18.47
N ALA A 359 -4.22 -4.10 -19.36
CA ALA A 359 -5.35 -4.24 -20.27
C ALA A 359 -6.67 -4.44 -19.52
N PHE A 360 -6.68 -5.31 -18.50
CA PHE A 360 -7.88 -5.51 -17.66
C PHE A 360 -8.24 -4.25 -16.88
N GLU A 361 -7.26 -3.57 -16.28
CA GLU A 361 -7.49 -2.30 -15.58
C GLU A 361 -8.05 -1.21 -16.52
N CYS A 362 -7.51 -1.13 -17.74
CA CYS A 362 -7.98 -0.23 -18.79
C CYS A 362 -9.42 -0.55 -19.22
N ALA A 363 -9.72 -1.83 -19.48
CA ALA A 363 -11.06 -2.27 -19.89
C ALA A 363 -12.12 -2.02 -18.80
N LEU A 364 -11.79 -2.26 -17.52
CA LEU A 364 -12.69 -2.01 -16.39
C LEU A 364 -12.98 -0.53 -16.15
N LEU A 365 -12.05 0.36 -16.52
CA LEU A 365 -12.24 1.81 -16.44
C LEU A 365 -12.71 2.44 -17.77
N GLY A 366 -12.87 1.65 -18.83
CA GLY A 366 -13.25 2.15 -20.16
C GLY A 366 -12.20 3.05 -20.81
N SER A 367 -10.91 2.89 -20.47
CA SER A 367 -9.80 3.68 -21.01
C SER A 367 -9.08 2.91 -22.12
N ASP A 368 -8.91 3.51 -23.31
CA ASP A 368 -8.12 2.92 -24.40
C ASP A 368 -6.61 3.13 -24.22
N ARG A 369 -6.21 3.78 -23.12
CA ARG A 369 -4.83 4.09 -22.78
C ARG A 369 -4.52 3.63 -21.37
N GLY A 370 -3.39 2.95 -21.22
CA GLY A 370 -2.77 2.63 -19.94
C GLY A 370 -1.35 3.17 -19.86
N ARG A 371 -0.76 3.09 -18.67
CA ARG A 371 0.61 3.51 -18.42
C ARG A 371 1.36 2.46 -17.61
N LEU A 372 2.55 2.12 -18.07
CA LEU A 372 3.50 1.29 -17.34
C LEU A 372 4.71 2.13 -16.93
N VAL A 373 4.93 2.28 -15.62
CA VAL A 373 6.17 2.79 -15.05
C VAL A 373 7.01 1.56 -14.64
N LEU A 374 8.11 1.32 -15.34
CA LEU A 374 8.96 0.15 -15.14
C LEU A 374 10.31 0.55 -14.55
N TYR A 375 10.56 0.14 -13.30
CA TYR A 375 11.81 0.36 -12.57
C TYR A 375 12.79 -0.80 -12.78
N TYR A 376 14.03 -0.50 -13.18
CA TYR A 376 15.12 -1.44 -13.41
C TYR A 376 16.06 -1.42 -12.20
N GLU A 377 15.88 -2.40 -11.29
CA GLU A 377 16.51 -2.42 -9.96
C GLU A 377 18.04 -2.53 -10.00
N THR A 378 18.57 -3.22 -11.01
CA THR A 378 19.98 -3.56 -11.12
C THR A 378 20.78 -2.59 -11.98
N MET A 379 20.13 -1.58 -12.56
CA MET A 379 20.81 -0.57 -13.38
C MET A 379 21.35 0.59 -12.51
N PRO A 380 22.59 1.06 -12.77
CA PRO A 380 23.22 2.11 -11.98
C PRO A 380 22.59 3.49 -12.24
N ASP A 381 22.32 3.80 -13.50
CA ASP A 381 21.75 5.08 -13.97
C ASP A 381 20.42 4.86 -14.70
N ASP A 382 19.60 5.92 -14.75
CA ASP A 382 18.33 5.97 -15.49
C ASP A 382 17.38 4.82 -15.16
N LYS A 383 17.11 4.65 -13.86
CA LYS A 383 16.57 3.42 -13.30
C LYS A 383 15.11 3.14 -13.64
N PHE A 384 14.42 3.96 -14.43
CA PHE A 384 13.04 3.66 -14.81
C PHE A 384 12.65 4.23 -16.17
N MET A 385 11.66 3.59 -16.77
CA MET A 385 11.02 4.03 -18.00
C MET A 385 9.52 4.21 -17.78
N VAL A 386 8.93 5.14 -18.53
CA VAL A 386 7.49 5.38 -18.54
C VAL A 386 6.99 5.11 -19.95
N TYR A 387 6.05 4.19 -20.07
CA TYR A 387 5.44 3.79 -21.32
C TYR A 387 3.95 4.10 -21.27
N ASP A 388 3.45 4.86 -22.24
CA ASP A 388 2.03 4.89 -22.52
C ASP A 388 1.71 3.76 -23.49
N VAL A 389 0.68 2.99 -23.16
CA VAL A 389 0.26 1.80 -23.90
C VAL A 389 -1.14 2.07 -24.41
N GLY A 390 -1.32 2.03 -25.73
CA GLY A 390 -2.64 2.06 -26.34
C GLY A 390 -3.21 0.66 -26.45
N PHE A 391 -4.47 0.48 -26.07
CA PHE A 391 -5.22 -0.76 -26.26
C PHE A 391 -6.32 -0.55 -27.30
N LYS A 392 -6.54 -1.55 -28.16
CA LYS A 392 -7.69 -1.63 -29.07
C LYS A 392 -8.65 -2.72 -28.58
N ASP A 393 -9.91 -2.60 -28.98
CA ASP A 393 -10.94 -3.58 -28.69
C ASP A 393 -11.09 -3.92 -27.20
N LEU A 394 -11.29 -2.88 -26.39
CA LEU A 394 -11.59 -3.03 -24.95
C LEU A 394 -12.78 -3.96 -24.68
N PRO A 395 -13.86 -4.00 -25.50
CA PRO A 395 -14.92 -4.97 -25.31
C PRO A 395 -14.44 -6.43 -25.33
N ALA A 396 -13.53 -6.80 -26.24
CA ALA A 396 -12.94 -8.14 -26.27
C ALA A 396 -12.05 -8.41 -25.05
N VAL A 397 -11.27 -7.42 -24.60
CA VAL A 397 -10.46 -7.52 -23.37
C VAL A 397 -11.36 -7.75 -22.15
N LEU A 398 -12.46 -7.00 -22.04
CA LEU A 398 -13.44 -7.15 -20.97
C LEU A 398 -14.16 -8.51 -21.05
N ALA A 399 -14.48 -8.99 -22.25
CA ALA A 399 -15.08 -10.31 -22.45
C ALA A 399 -14.14 -11.44 -22.01
N GLU A 400 -12.83 -11.33 -22.25
CA GLU A 400 -11.87 -12.31 -21.72
C GLU A 400 -11.76 -12.23 -20.19
N ALA A 401 -11.73 -11.02 -19.62
CA ALA A 401 -11.75 -10.85 -18.16
C ALA A 401 -12.99 -11.53 -17.55
N ASP A 402 -14.15 -11.33 -18.17
CA ASP A 402 -15.40 -11.96 -17.77
C ASP A 402 -15.35 -13.48 -17.95
N ARG A 403 -14.84 -14.00 -19.08
CA ARG A 403 -14.68 -15.44 -19.30
C ARG A 403 -13.82 -16.09 -18.21
N ARG A 404 -12.65 -15.51 -17.90
CA ARG A 404 -11.76 -16.00 -16.84
C ARG A 404 -12.46 -16.00 -15.49
N LEU A 405 -13.15 -14.92 -15.16
CA LEU A 405 -13.90 -14.81 -13.91
C LEU A 405 -15.05 -15.83 -13.85
N THR A 406 -15.74 -16.11 -14.95
CA THR A 406 -16.79 -17.15 -14.99
C THR A 406 -16.23 -18.52 -14.68
N LEU A 407 -15.11 -18.89 -15.30
CA LEU A 407 -14.46 -20.18 -15.06
C LEU A 407 -13.98 -20.32 -13.61
N LEU A 408 -13.48 -19.23 -13.03
CA LEU A 408 -13.09 -19.14 -11.64
C LEU A 408 -14.30 -19.29 -10.68
N GLU A 409 -15.37 -18.51 -10.91
CA GLU A 409 -16.61 -18.55 -10.10
C GLU A 409 -17.34 -19.89 -10.16
N THR A 410 -17.28 -20.58 -11.30
CA THR A 410 -17.93 -21.89 -11.48
C THR A 410 -17.09 -23.06 -10.99
N GLY A 411 -15.85 -22.81 -10.55
CA GLY A 411 -14.92 -23.87 -10.14
C GLY A 411 -14.58 -24.83 -11.28
N ALA A 412 -14.53 -24.33 -12.51
CA ALA A 412 -14.23 -25.13 -13.70
C ALA A 412 -12.83 -25.77 -13.63
N ASP A 413 -12.58 -26.77 -14.47
CA ASP A 413 -11.25 -27.40 -14.58
C ASP A 413 -10.17 -26.31 -14.80
N PRO A 414 -9.13 -26.20 -13.93
CA PRO A 414 -8.08 -25.21 -14.06
C PRO A 414 -7.35 -25.23 -15.42
N HIS A 415 -7.37 -26.35 -16.15
CA HIS A 415 -6.76 -26.44 -17.49
C HIS A 415 -7.49 -25.61 -18.55
N LEU A 416 -8.76 -25.25 -18.32
CA LEU A 416 -9.53 -24.32 -19.18
C LEU A 416 -9.10 -22.86 -19.01
N LEU A 417 -8.34 -22.57 -17.94
CA LEU A 417 -7.76 -21.26 -17.68
C LEU A 417 -6.35 -21.16 -18.27
N PRO A 418 -5.93 -19.98 -18.75
CA PRO A 418 -4.57 -19.76 -19.24
C PRO A 418 -3.48 -20.19 -18.25
N ALA A 419 -2.43 -20.81 -18.78
CA ALA A 419 -1.29 -21.27 -18.00
C ALA A 419 -0.49 -20.08 -17.41
N CYS A 420 0.12 -20.28 -16.25
CA CYS A 420 1.01 -19.29 -15.67
C CYS A 420 2.34 -19.21 -16.45
N PRO A 421 3.04 -18.06 -16.41
CA PRO A 421 4.34 -17.93 -17.06
C PRO A 421 5.39 -18.94 -16.52
N PRO A 422 6.33 -19.42 -17.36
CA PRO A 422 7.32 -20.43 -16.95
C PRO A 422 8.22 -20.03 -15.77
N TRP A 423 8.47 -18.74 -15.55
CA TRP A 423 9.28 -18.31 -14.40
C TRP A 423 8.58 -18.59 -13.07
N MET A 424 7.24 -18.61 -13.07
CA MET A 424 6.43 -18.82 -11.88
C MET A 424 6.42 -20.30 -11.47
N SER A 425 6.50 -21.24 -12.44
CA SER A 425 6.44 -22.68 -12.16
C SER A 425 7.55 -23.16 -11.22
N LYS A 426 8.73 -22.53 -11.25
CA LYS A 426 9.88 -22.89 -10.41
C LYS A 426 9.61 -22.73 -8.91
N MET A 427 8.76 -21.80 -8.51
CA MET A 427 8.42 -21.50 -7.12
C MET A 427 6.90 -21.66 -6.85
N CYS A 428 6.19 -22.35 -7.73
CA CYS A 428 4.75 -22.55 -7.61
C CYS A 428 4.48 -23.89 -6.91
N ASN A 429 3.72 -23.85 -5.82
CA ASN A 429 3.30 -25.05 -5.08
C ASN A 429 2.42 -25.99 -5.93
N PHE A 430 1.85 -25.48 -7.02
CA PHE A 430 0.98 -26.26 -7.92
C PHE A 430 1.70 -26.85 -9.12
N LYS A 431 3.02 -26.68 -9.25
CA LYS A 431 3.77 -27.02 -10.48
C LYS A 431 3.51 -28.45 -10.96
N ASP A 432 3.42 -29.42 -10.04
CA ASP A 432 3.29 -30.85 -10.35
C ASP A 432 1.86 -31.23 -10.79
N ARG A 433 0.88 -30.33 -10.57
CA ARG A 433 -0.53 -30.52 -10.96
C ARG A 433 -0.99 -29.58 -12.09
N CYS A 434 -0.28 -28.48 -12.32
CA CYS A 434 -0.66 -27.36 -13.21
C CYS A 434 -0.26 -27.55 -14.68
N GLY A 435 0.78 -28.35 -14.94
CA GLY A 435 1.39 -28.51 -16.28
C GLY A 435 2.01 -27.21 -16.85
N CYS A 436 2.12 -26.16 -16.02
CA CYS A 436 2.48 -24.81 -16.44
C CYS A 436 3.98 -24.63 -16.77
N GLY A 437 4.81 -25.63 -16.45
CA GLY A 437 6.24 -25.64 -16.73
C GLY A 437 6.65 -26.39 -18.01
N ASP A 438 5.74 -27.17 -18.60
CA ASP A 438 6.04 -28.07 -19.73
C ASP A 438 5.66 -27.46 -21.09
N VAL A 439 5.04 -26.28 -21.10
CA VAL A 439 4.63 -25.56 -22.30
C VAL A 439 5.82 -24.71 -22.80
N ALA A 440 6.74 -25.38 -23.50
CA ALA A 440 7.94 -24.77 -24.11
C ALA A 440 7.60 -23.66 -25.11
#